data_AF-A0A432RQT9-F1
#
_entry.id   AF-A0A432RQT9-F1
#
_cell.length_a   1.000
_cell.length_b   1.000
_cell.length_c   1.000
_cell.angle_alpha   90.00
_cell.angle_beta   90.00
_cell.angle_gamma   90.00
#
_symmetry.space_group_name_H-M   'P 1'
#
loop_
_entity.id
_entity.type
_entity.pdbx_description
1 polymer ?
#
loop_
_entity_poly.entity_id
_entity_poly.type
_entity_poly.pdbx_seq_one_letter_code
_entity_poly.pdbx_strand_id
1 'polypeptide(L)'
;MKPRQTKTIPQKDLFQPQLVDIINPNHPLVRLAKVIDWNQLDNELGGHFSTVGASALSTRLMAGLLYLQHLHNLSDEMVLEQWLESPYYQYFCGETFLQHDFPCHPTSLVKWRKRLGEEGCEWLLTQTIQAGLKLKVIKPASLKRVV
;
A
#
# COMPACT_ATOMS: atom_id res chain seq x y z
N MET A 1 24.74 -32.94 30.32
CA MET A 1 23.65 -32.27 29.56
C MET A 1 24.24 -31.77 28.24
N LYS A 2 23.62 -32.07 27.09
CA LYS A 2 24.13 -31.60 25.78
C LYS A 2 23.88 -30.09 25.64
N PRO A 3 24.84 -29.29 25.13
CA PRO A 3 24.65 -27.86 24.98
C PRO A 3 23.60 -27.58 23.91
N ARG A 4 22.68 -26.65 24.24
CA ARG A 4 21.59 -26.19 23.38
C ARG A 4 22.21 -25.54 22.14
N GLN A 5 21.94 -26.09 20.95
CA GLN A 5 22.36 -25.46 19.70
C GLN A 5 21.71 -24.08 19.62
N THR A 6 22.52 -23.03 19.75
CA THR A 6 22.14 -21.68 19.34
C THR A 6 21.86 -21.73 17.85
N LYS A 7 20.57 -21.69 17.49
CA LYS A 7 20.17 -21.37 16.13
C LYS A 7 20.70 -19.97 15.85
N THR A 8 21.81 -19.88 15.12
CA THR A 8 22.28 -18.64 14.52
C THR A 8 21.15 -18.16 13.62
N ILE A 9 20.38 -17.17 14.06
CA ILE A 9 19.54 -16.40 13.15
C ILE A 9 20.56 -15.66 12.30
N PRO A 10 20.69 -15.95 10.99
CA PRO A 10 21.59 -15.18 10.15
C PRO A 10 21.08 -13.74 10.20
N GLN A 11 21.98 -12.79 10.42
CA GLN A 11 21.73 -11.36 10.31
C GLN A 11 21.32 -11.05 8.85
N LYS A 12 20.07 -11.34 8.50
CA LYS A 12 19.52 -11.24 7.14
C LYS A 12 19.30 -9.79 6.72
N ASP A 13 19.14 -8.88 7.68
CA ASP A 13 18.69 -7.50 7.37
C ASP A 13 19.81 -6.60 6.87
N LEU A 14 21.09 -6.96 7.04
CA LEU A 14 22.21 -6.10 6.62
C LEU A 14 22.43 -6.08 5.09
N PHE A 15 21.90 -7.06 4.36
CA PHE A 15 22.16 -7.25 2.93
C PHE A 15 20.89 -7.31 2.08
N GLN A 16 19.71 -7.06 2.65
CA GLN A 16 18.49 -7.02 1.85
C GLN A 16 18.46 -5.73 1.02
N PRO A 17 18.42 -5.82 -0.32
CA PRO A 17 18.27 -4.63 -1.15
C PRO A 17 16.91 -3.99 -0.87
N GLN A 18 16.89 -2.66 -0.74
CA GLN A 18 15.63 -1.95 -0.55
C GLN A 18 14.88 -1.90 -1.88
N LEU A 19 13.55 -1.81 -1.81
CA LEU A 19 12.73 -1.68 -3.01
C LEU A 19 13.15 -0.48 -3.86
N VAL A 20 13.57 0.63 -3.23
CA VAL A 20 14.07 1.84 -3.94
C VAL A 20 15.28 1.58 -4.83
N ASP A 21 16.07 0.55 -4.52
CA ASP A 21 17.28 0.20 -5.27
C ASP A 21 16.99 -0.76 -6.43
N ILE A 22 15.82 -1.40 -6.43
CA ILE A 22 15.42 -2.45 -7.39
C ILE A 22 14.41 -1.91 -8.40
N ILE A 23 13.53 -1.00 -7.97
CA ILE A 23 12.44 -0.47 -8.82
C ILE A 23 12.89 0.73 -9.66
N ASN A 24 12.31 0.87 -10.85
CA ASN A 24 12.56 2.05 -11.67
C ASN A 24 11.93 3.31 -11.05
N PRO A 25 12.71 4.36 -10.70
CA PRO A 25 12.19 5.58 -10.10
C PRO A 25 11.24 6.37 -11.02
N ASN A 26 11.30 6.15 -12.33
CA ASN A 26 10.42 6.77 -13.32
C ASN A 26 9.08 6.06 -13.50
N HIS A 27 8.88 4.91 -12.84
CA HIS A 27 7.63 4.17 -12.91
C HIS A 27 6.46 5.03 -12.36
N PRO A 28 5.29 5.06 -13.03
CA PRO A 28 4.17 5.92 -12.62
C PRO A 28 3.75 5.75 -11.16
N LEU A 29 3.66 4.52 -10.65
CA LEU A 29 3.31 4.26 -9.25
C LEU A 29 4.39 4.78 -8.27
N VAL A 30 5.67 4.69 -8.63
CA VAL A 30 6.76 5.18 -7.78
C VAL A 30 6.73 6.69 -7.68
N ARG A 31 6.47 7.37 -8.81
CA ARG A 31 6.28 8.81 -8.86
C ARG A 31 5.04 9.24 -8.07
N LEU A 32 3.93 8.52 -8.23
CA LEU A 32 2.69 8.78 -7.49
C LEU A 32 2.89 8.62 -5.97
N ALA A 33 3.57 7.55 -5.53
CA ALA A 33 3.87 7.32 -4.12
C ALA A 33 4.67 8.46 -3.47
N LYS A 34 5.55 9.13 -4.23
CA LYS A 34 6.34 10.27 -3.74
C LYS A 34 5.55 11.58 -3.64
N VAL A 35 4.40 11.63 -4.31
CA VAL A 35 3.59 12.84 -4.48
C VAL A 35 2.41 12.87 -3.52
N ILE A 36 1.85 11.70 -3.20
CA ILE A 36 0.76 11.58 -2.24
C ILE A 36 1.26 12.03 -0.87
N ASP A 37 0.51 12.95 -0.24
CA ASP A 37 0.73 13.31 1.16
C ASP A 37 0.14 12.22 2.07
N TRP A 38 0.95 11.20 2.32
CA TRP A 38 0.54 10.08 3.18
C TRP A 38 0.28 10.51 4.63
N ASN A 39 0.92 11.58 5.11
CA ASN A 39 0.69 12.08 6.47
C ASN A 39 -0.68 12.75 6.58
N GLN A 40 -1.08 13.51 5.56
CA GLN A 40 -2.43 14.05 5.50
C GLN A 40 -3.48 12.92 5.47
N LEU A 41 -3.27 11.90 4.64
CA LEU A 41 -4.15 10.73 4.61
C LEU A 41 -4.21 10.04 5.98
N ASP A 42 -3.08 9.83 6.64
CA ASP A 42 -3.03 9.20 7.96
C ASP A 42 -3.73 10.01 9.05
N ASN A 43 -3.61 11.35 9.02
CA ASN A 43 -4.29 12.22 9.98
C ASN A 43 -5.82 12.21 9.81
N GLU A 44 -6.29 12.33 8.57
CA GLU A 44 -7.74 12.35 8.26
C GLU A 44 -8.37 10.98 8.53
N LEU A 45 -7.70 9.90 8.09
CA LEU A 45 -8.19 8.54 8.24
C LEU A 45 -7.98 8.03 9.68
N GLY A 46 -7.01 8.56 10.41
CA GLY A 46 -6.74 8.24 11.81
C GLY A 46 -7.94 8.50 12.72
N GLY A 47 -8.82 9.45 12.37
CA GLY A 47 -10.09 9.67 13.08
C GLY A 47 -11.05 8.46 13.02
N HIS A 48 -10.95 7.63 11.97
CA HIS A 48 -11.78 6.43 11.77
C HIS A 48 -11.23 5.17 12.46
N PHE A 49 -9.97 5.21 12.92
CA PHE A 49 -9.29 4.06 13.53
C PHE A 49 -8.86 4.39 14.96
N SER A 50 -9.38 3.67 15.94
CA SER A 50 -9.03 3.88 17.35
C SER A 50 -7.54 3.68 17.61
N THR A 51 -6.93 4.60 18.36
CA THR A 51 -5.51 4.61 18.80
C THR A 51 -5.09 3.44 19.70
N VAL A 52 -6.02 2.57 20.12
CA VAL A 52 -5.75 1.47 21.06
C VAL A 52 -6.25 0.15 20.47
N GLY A 53 -5.32 -0.70 20.02
CA GLY A 53 -5.60 -2.05 19.53
C GLY A 53 -4.62 -2.54 18.47
N ALA A 54 -4.33 -3.84 18.50
CA ALA A 54 -3.29 -4.56 17.74
C ALA A 54 -2.96 -3.96 16.36
N SER A 55 -1.72 -3.48 16.23
CA SER A 55 -1.03 -3.02 15.02
C SER A 55 -1.96 -2.84 13.81
N ALA A 56 -2.71 -1.73 13.81
CA ALA A 56 -3.53 -1.37 12.67
C ALA A 56 -2.62 -1.33 11.43
N LEU A 57 -2.98 -2.10 10.40
CA LEU A 57 -2.33 -2.06 9.10
C LEU A 57 -2.13 -0.60 8.70
N SER A 58 -0.95 -0.27 8.18
CA SER A 58 -0.63 1.14 7.90
C SER A 58 -1.67 1.73 6.94
N THR A 59 -2.06 2.98 7.19
CA THR A 59 -3.01 3.70 6.32
C THR A 59 -2.54 3.69 4.87
N ARG A 60 -1.22 3.82 4.66
CA ARG A 60 -0.59 3.73 3.34
C ARG A 60 -0.76 2.37 2.67
N LEU A 61 -0.61 1.26 3.41
CA LEU A 61 -0.83 -0.08 2.86
C LEU A 61 -2.28 -0.23 2.39
N MET A 62 -3.24 0.11 3.25
CA MET A 62 -4.66 -0.05 2.95
C MET A 62 -5.12 0.87 1.83
N ALA A 63 -4.76 2.15 1.90
CA ALA A 63 -5.04 3.12 0.84
C ALA A 63 -4.42 2.69 -0.50
N GLY A 64 -3.18 2.19 -0.45
CA GLY A 64 -2.47 1.70 -1.63
C GLY A 64 -3.17 0.51 -2.29
N LEU A 65 -3.59 -0.48 -1.49
CA LEU A 65 -4.32 -1.65 -1.99
C LEU A 65 -5.67 -1.27 -2.58
N LEU A 66 -6.45 -0.41 -1.92
CA LEU A 66 -7.74 0.06 -2.45
C LEU A 66 -7.58 0.83 -3.76
N TYR A 67 -6.54 1.66 -3.87
CA TYR A 67 -6.22 2.36 -5.11
C TYR A 67 -5.90 1.38 -6.24
N LEU A 68 -5.08 0.36 -5.97
CA LEU A 68 -4.72 -0.66 -6.97
C LEU A 68 -5.93 -1.50 -7.38
N GLN A 69 -6.80 -1.85 -6.44
CA GLN A 69 -8.07 -2.52 -6.73
C GLN A 69 -8.91 -1.71 -7.70
N HIS A 70 -9.10 -0.42 -7.43
CA HIS A 70 -9.88 0.45 -8.30
C HIS A 70 -9.21 0.65 -9.67
N LEU A 71 -7.88 0.85 -9.70
CA LEU A 71 -7.13 1.11 -10.93
C LEU A 71 -7.21 -0.08 -11.91
N HIS A 72 -7.17 -1.30 -11.38
CA HIS A 72 -7.12 -2.53 -12.18
C HIS A 72 -8.41 -3.35 -12.14
N ASN A 73 -9.44 -2.88 -11.44
CA ASN A 73 -10.73 -3.56 -11.23
C ASN A 73 -10.54 -4.99 -10.67
N LEU A 74 -9.79 -5.11 -9.57
CA LEU A 74 -9.41 -6.38 -8.93
C LEU A 74 -10.31 -6.73 -7.73
N SER A 75 -10.42 -8.03 -7.43
CA SER A 75 -11.01 -8.50 -6.17
C SER A 75 -10.09 -8.27 -4.97
N ASP A 76 -10.59 -8.51 -3.75
CA ASP A 76 -9.81 -8.44 -2.51
C ASP A 76 -8.70 -9.51 -2.47
N GLU A 77 -8.90 -10.71 -3.03
CA GLU A 77 -7.83 -11.71 -3.11
C GLU A 77 -6.82 -11.36 -4.21
N MET A 78 -7.30 -11.01 -5.40
CA MET A 78 -6.43 -10.76 -6.56
C MET A 78 -5.46 -9.60 -6.34
N VAL A 79 -5.88 -8.53 -5.62
CA VAL A 79 -4.96 -7.43 -5.33
C VAL A 79 -3.81 -7.87 -4.41
N LEU A 80 -4.07 -8.78 -3.48
CA LEU A 80 -3.04 -9.30 -2.57
C LEU A 80 -2.08 -10.22 -3.31
N GLU A 81 -2.58 -11.04 -4.24
CA GLU A 81 -1.76 -11.87 -5.13
C GLU A 81 -0.85 -10.99 -6.00
N GLN A 82 -1.39 -9.98 -6.68
CA GLN A 82 -0.58 -9.08 -7.51
C GLN A 82 0.39 -8.23 -6.68
N TRP A 83 0.04 -7.88 -5.44
CA TRP A 83 0.94 -7.20 -4.52
C TRP A 83 2.14 -8.07 -4.16
N LEU A 84 1.95 -9.38 -4.00
CA LEU A 84 3.03 -10.32 -3.72
C LEU A 84 4.02 -10.41 -4.89
N GLU A 85 3.49 -10.39 -6.11
CA GLU A 85 4.29 -10.53 -7.34
C GLU A 85 5.02 -9.23 -7.75
N SER A 86 4.56 -8.06 -7.30
CA SER A 86 5.00 -6.77 -7.83
C SER A 86 5.75 -5.92 -6.80
N PRO A 87 7.09 -5.72 -6.93
CA PRO A 87 7.84 -4.82 -6.05
C PRO A 87 7.36 -3.37 -6.14
N TYR A 88 6.76 -2.98 -7.27
CA TYR A 88 6.15 -1.66 -7.45
C TYR A 88 4.91 -1.48 -6.58
N TYR A 89 4.09 -2.53 -6.42
CA TYR A 89 2.89 -2.47 -5.59
C TYR A 89 3.26 -2.43 -4.12
N GLN A 90 4.23 -3.25 -3.70
CA GLN A 90 4.76 -3.23 -2.33
C GLN A 90 5.32 -1.86 -1.97
N TYR A 91 6.14 -1.27 -2.85
CA TYR A 91 6.69 0.08 -2.64
C TYR A 91 5.59 1.15 -2.57
N PHE A 92 4.59 1.08 -3.46
CA PHE A 92 3.48 2.02 -3.45
C PHE A 92 2.72 1.95 -2.11
N CYS A 93 2.45 0.75 -1.63
CA CYS A 93 1.83 0.45 -0.33
C CYS A 93 2.71 0.73 0.89
N GLY A 94 3.98 1.13 0.71
CA GLY A 94 4.83 1.61 1.79
C GLY A 94 5.84 0.60 2.34
N GLU A 95 5.99 -0.55 1.70
CA GLU A 95 7.08 -1.47 2.05
C GLU A 95 8.43 -0.86 1.69
N THR A 96 9.43 -1.16 2.53
CA THR A 96 10.83 -0.77 2.29
C THR A 96 11.62 -1.91 1.65
N PHE A 97 11.26 -3.15 1.98
CA PHE A 97 11.90 -4.37 1.51
C PHE A 97 10.89 -5.26 0.81
N LEU A 98 11.37 -6.16 -0.04
CA LEU A 98 10.50 -7.10 -0.74
C LEU A 98 9.95 -8.14 0.23
N GLN A 99 8.63 -8.17 0.35
CA GLN A 99 7.86 -9.13 1.11
C GLN A 99 7.44 -10.31 0.24
N HIS A 100 7.40 -11.50 0.83
CA HIS A 100 7.03 -12.76 0.16
C HIS A 100 5.78 -13.41 0.76
N ASP A 101 5.21 -12.79 1.79
CA ASP A 101 3.97 -13.20 2.45
C ASP A 101 2.91 -12.11 2.28
N PHE A 102 1.63 -12.50 2.36
CA PHE A 102 0.55 -11.53 2.27
C PHE A 102 0.60 -10.49 3.39
N PRO A 103 0.35 -9.21 3.08
CA PRO A 103 0.45 -8.13 4.07
C PRO A 103 -0.73 -8.16 5.05
N CYS A 104 -1.87 -8.72 4.64
CA CYS A 104 -3.03 -8.94 5.48
C CYS A 104 -3.96 -10.02 4.89
N HIS A 105 -4.92 -10.47 5.70
CA HIS A 105 -6.01 -11.32 5.22
C HIS A 105 -6.99 -10.51 4.35
N PRO A 106 -7.55 -11.05 3.24
CA PRO A 106 -8.47 -10.32 2.35
C PRO A 106 -9.64 -9.62 3.07
N THR A 107 -10.20 -10.27 4.10
CA THR A 107 -11.29 -9.70 4.92
C THR A 107 -10.91 -8.41 5.66
N SER A 108 -9.61 -8.11 5.80
CA SER A 108 -9.11 -6.85 6.34
C SER A 108 -9.51 -5.67 5.45
N LEU A 109 -9.46 -5.84 4.12
CA LEU A 109 -9.89 -4.82 3.15
C LEU A 109 -11.38 -4.51 3.30
N VAL A 110 -12.21 -5.55 3.43
CA VAL A 110 -13.67 -5.40 3.66
C VAL A 110 -13.94 -4.66 4.97
N LYS A 111 -13.29 -5.06 6.07
CA LYS A 111 -13.45 -4.42 7.37
C LYS A 111 -13.00 -2.97 7.36
N TRP A 112 -11.92 -2.66 6.65
CA TRP A 112 -11.37 -1.32 6.55
C TRP A 112 -12.27 -0.40 5.74
N ARG A 113 -12.76 -0.84 4.58
CA ARG A 113 -13.78 -0.11 3.79
C ARG A 113 -15.05 0.16 4.60
N LYS A 114 -15.54 -0.83 5.34
CA LYS A 114 -16.73 -0.66 6.21
C LYS A 114 -16.52 0.34 7.33
N ARG A 115 -15.32 0.43 7.90
CA ARG A 115 -14.99 1.42 8.96
C ARG A 115 -14.84 2.82 8.40
N LEU A 116 -14.24 2.94 7.22
CA LEU A 116 -14.05 4.21 6.55
C LEU A 116 -15.38 4.79 6.02
N GLY A 117 -16.31 3.92 5.64
CA GLY A 117 -17.56 4.33 4.97
C GLY A 117 -17.34 4.65 3.50
N GLU A 118 -18.45 4.81 2.77
CA GLU A 118 -18.43 5.11 1.33
C GLU A 118 -17.77 6.48 1.07
N GLU A 119 -18.19 7.52 1.79
CA GLU A 119 -17.65 8.88 1.67
C GLU A 119 -16.13 8.92 1.89
N GLY A 120 -15.62 8.20 2.89
CA GLY A 120 -14.18 8.15 3.14
C GLY A 120 -13.41 7.39 2.06
N CYS A 121 -14.00 6.33 1.48
CA CYS A 121 -13.40 5.61 0.36
C CYS A 121 -13.33 6.49 -0.89
N GLU A 122 -14.40 7.21 -1.21
CA GLU A 122 -14.44 8.15 -2.33
C GLU A 122 -13.47 9.32 -2.15
N TRP A 123 -13.39 9.86 -0.93
CA TRP A 123 -12.44 10.90 -0.59
C TRP A 123 -11.00 10.43 -0.81
N LEU A 124 -10.64 9.22 -0.36
CA LEU A 124 -9.32 8.63 -0.55
C LEU A 124 -8.97 8.47 -2.03
N LEU A 125 -9.88 7.92 -2.82
CA LEU A 125 -9.70 7.79 -4.27
C LEU A 125 -9.54 9.16 -4.94
N THR A 126 -10.33 10.14 -4.50
CA THR A 126 -10.22 11.52 -5.01
C THR A 126 -8.86 12.13 -4.68
N GLN A 127 -8.36 11.98 -3.45
CA GLN A 127 -7.04 12.50 -3.06
C GLN A 127 -5.91 11.84 -3.87
N THR A 128 -5.95 10.52 -4.04
CA THR A 128 -4.93 9.80 -4.83
C THR A 128 -4.95 10.20 -6.31
N ILE A 129 -6.13 10.43 -6.90
CA ILE A 129 -6.28 10.93 -8.28
C ILE A 129 -5.80 12.37 -8.39
N GLN A 130 -6.20 13.25 -7.47
CA GLN A 130 -5.79 14.66 -7.47
C GLN A 130 -4.28 14.82 -7.32
N ALA A 131 -3.66 13.99 -6.47
CA ALA A 131 -2.21 13.89 -6.34
C ALA A 131 -1.55 13.52 -7.68
N GLY A 132 -2.09 12.52 -8.39
CA GLY A 132 -1.61 12.12 -9.72
C GLY A 132 -1.81 13.17 -10.82
N LEU A 133 -2.90 13.96 -10.73
CA LEU A 133 -3.22 15.04 -11.66
C LEU A 133 -2.35 16.28 -11.46
N LYS A 134 -2.13 16.73 -10.22
CA LYS A 134 -1.34 17.93 -9.90
C LYS A 134 0.09 17.87 -10.46
N LEU A 135 0.65 16.67 -10.65
CA LEU A 135 2.01 16.49 -11.17
C LEU A 135 2.12 16.01 -12.61
N LYS A 136 1.02 16.07 -13.39
CA LYS A 136 0.97 15.65 -14.82
C LYS A 136 1.50 14.22 -15.04
N VAL A 137 1.47 13.38 -14.00
CA VAL A 137 1.94 11.98 -14.07
C VAL A 137 0.86 11.10 -14.72
N ILE A 138 -0.41 11.47 -14.54
CA ILE A 138 -1.56 10.84 -15.17
C ILE A 138 -2.04 11.74 -16.31
N LYS A 139 -2.04 11.24 -17.55
CA LYS A 139 -2.70 11.94 -18.67
C LYS A 139 -4.22 11.92 -18.40
N PRO A 140 -4.94 13.05 -18.56
CA PRO A 140 -6.39 13.09 -18.35
C PRO A 140 -7.20 12.10 -19.22
N ALA A 141 -6.60 11.57 -20.30
CA ALA A 141 -7.20 10.50 -21.11
C ALA A 141 -7.40 9.17 -20.36
N SER A 142 -6.63 8.88 -19.31
CA SER A 142 -6.78 7.68 -18.49
C SER A 142 -7.96 7.76 -17.51
N LEU A 143 -8.57 8.94 -17.33
CA LEU A 143 -9.73 9.16 -16.46
C LEU A 143 -11.08 8.96 -17.16
N LYS A 144 -11.11 8.64 -18.47
CA LYS A 144 -12.37 8.41 -19.22
C LYS A 144 -13.15 7.16 -18.84
N ARG A 145 -12.70 6.42 -17.82
CA ARG A 145 -13.35 5.19 -17.32
C ARG A 145 -13.78 5.36 -15.84
N VAL A 146 -14.11 6.59 -15.44
CA VAL A 146 -14.47 6.98 -14.05
C VAL A 146 -15.80 7.75 -14.02
N VAL A 147 -16.73 7.44 -14.91
CA VAL A 147 -18.17 7.76 -14.78
C VAL A 147 -18.97 6.57 -15.28
#